data_AF-A0A7G8G1E1-F1
#
_entry.id   AF-A0A7G8G1E1-F1
#
_cell.length_a   1.000
_cell.length_b   1.000
_cell.length_c   1.000
_cell.angle_alpha   90.00
_cell.angle_beta   90.00
_cell.angle_gamma   90.00
#
_symmetry.space_group_name_H-M   'P 1'
#
loop_
_entity.id
_entity.type
_entity.pdbx_description
1 polymer ?
#
loop_
_entity_poly.entity_id
_entity_poly.type
_entity_poly.pdbx_seq_one_letter_code
_entity_poly.pdbx_strand_id
1 'polypeptide(L)'
;MNLKNSINPINDDGSIDHRYVSVTSEIIERAGQGCIRDLSDFYNLTKESESKYELAGLRLVSAFFQQDMERWQRNGLKKRLRECLGEIGFRPSKISKLITAGEFVASEMSDNKSRRDDTSTDEWDFFESTKEEKEQSYLWQVKYLRDHGLTGLYQLARMDWKGLVEARHKYKENGDIPLTTRELEKLQKRHPAKTKERRGRPARFCRSQEKQDQKVSTQLDQVRGLTPIEPTDEVNPQQIQLQPTLASGEISNAELVEQFTGLAKAIDWSAIRADTEARRLLNSTEETLRLIADLAHESRYTPVI
;
A
#
# COMPACT_ATOMS: atom_id res chain seq x y z
N MET A 1 8.34 15.79 -11.18
CA MET A 1 7.09 16.36 -11.75
C MET A 1 7.46 17.57 -12.59
N ASN A 2 6.83 17.82 -13.75
CA ASN A 2 7.12 19.05 -14.51
C ASN A 2 6.08 20.14 -14.17
N LEU A 3 6.38 20.95 -13.14
CA LEU A 3 5.47 21.98 -12.62
C LEU A 3 5.04 22.99 -13.71
N LYS A 4 5.95 23.32 -14.65
CA LYS A 4 5.66 24.22 -15.77
C LYS A 4 4.51 23.70 -16.64
N ASN A 5 4.44 22.40 -16.85
CA ASN A 5 3.36 21.80 -17.64
C ASN A 5 2.10 21.53 -16.81
N SER A 6 2.22 21.42 -15.49
CA SER A 6 1.11 21.07 -14.60
C SER A 6 0.25 22.27 -14.18
N ILE A 7 0.79 23.48 -14.15
CA ILE A 7 0.05 24.69 -13.72
C ILE A 7 -0.67 25.35 -14.90
N ASN A 8 -0.19 25.14 -16.13
CA ASN A 8 -0.84 25.68 -17.31
C ASN A 8 -2.24 25.07 -17.49
N PRO A 9 -3.27 25.89 -17.77
CA PRO A 9 -4.57 25.39 -18.18
C PRO A 9 -4.44 24.49 -19.42
N ILE A 10 -5.25 23.43 -19.45
CA ILE A 10 -5.30 22.48 -20.56
C ILE A 10 -6.60 22.73 -21.32
N ASN A 11 -6.51 22.85 -22.64
CA ASN A 11 -7.64 22.99 -23.55
C ASN A 11 -8.45 21.68 -23.65
N ASP A 12 -9.65 21.75 -24.25
CA ASP A 12 -10.51 20.58 -24.46
C ASP A 12 -9.86 19.48 -25.32
N ASP A 13 -8.88 19.84 -26.15
CA ASP A 13 -8.10 18.92 -27.00
C ASP A 13 -6.90 18.28 -26.27
N GLY A 14 -6.65 18.65 -25.01
CA GLY A 14 -5.51 18.19 -24.22
C GLY A 14 -4.22 18.97 -24.44
N SER A 15 -4.22 20.00 -25.30
CA SER A 15 -3.06 20.89 -25.50
C SER A 15 -2.94 21.92 -24.37
N ILE A 16 -1.73 22.44 -24.17
CA ILE A 16 -1.47 23.52 -23.22
C ILE A 16 -2.03 24.83 -23.79
N ASP A 17 -2.80 25.57 -22.99
CA ASP A 17 -3.25 26.91 -23.38
C ASP A 17 -2.08 27.89 -23.33
N HIS A 18 -1.50 28.16 -24.50
CA HIS A 18 -0.33 29.03 -24.66
C HIS A 18 -0.58 30.47 -24.19
N ARG A 19 -1.83 30.92 -24.06
CA ARG A 19 -2.15 32.27 -23.55
C ARG A 19 -1.68 32.49 -22.11
N TYR A 20 -1.62 31.42 -21.31
CA TYR A 20 -1.24 31.48 -19.90
C TYR A 20 0.24 31.21 -19.65
N VAL A 21 0.99 30.73 -20.65
CA VAL A 21 2.38 30.29 -20.50
C VAL A 21 3.28 31.41 -19.95
N SER A 22 3.08 32.66 -20.40
CA SER A 22 3.85 33.81 -19.90
C SER A 22 3.57 34.04 -18.41
N VAL A 23 2.30 34.13 -18.03
CA VAL A 23 1.86 34.36 -16.65
C VAL A 23 2.31 33.22 -15.73
N THR A 24 2.16 31.97 -16.16
CA THR A 24 2.63 30.81 -15.41
C THR A 24 4.14 30.81 -15.24
N SER A 25 4.89 31.25 -16.25
CA SER A 25 6.35 31.37 -16.15
C SER A 25 6.76 32.44 -15.12
N GLU A 26 6.08 33.59 -15.11
CA GLU A 26 6.31 34.64 -14.10
C GLU A 26 5.97 34.16 -12.67
N ILE A 27 4.87 33.42 -12.49
CA ILE A 27 4.50 32.84 -11.19
C ILE A 27 5.60 31.89 -10.71
N ILE A 28 6.11 31.03 -11.60
CA ILE A 28 7.16 30.06 -11.31
C ILE A 28 8.49 30.76 -10.99
N GLU A 29 8.82 31.83 -11.70
CA GLU A 29 10.00 32.65 -11.42
C GLU A 29 9.91 33.34 -10.06
N ARG A 30 8.75 33.94 -9.74
CA ARG A 30 8.49 34.58 -8.45
C ARG A 30 8.50 33.59 -7.28
N ALA A 31 7.97 32.37 -7.46
CA ALA A 31 8.02 31.32 -6.45
C ALA A 31 9.46 30.84 -6.16
N GLY A 32 10.35 30.99 -7.15
CA GLY A 32 11.76 30.63 -7.05
C GLY A 32 12.02 29.13 -7.22
N GLN A 33 13.25 28.80 -7.63
CA GLN A 33 13.65 27.42 -7.90
C GLN A 33 13.67 26.52 -6.66
N GLY A 34 13.89 27.09 -5.47
CA GLY A 34 13.82 26.35 -4.21
C GLY A 34 12.44 25.72 -4.00
N CYS A 35 11.37 26.51 -4.12
CA CYS A 35 9.99 26.02 -3.98
C CYS A 35 9.67 24.91 -4.99
N ILE A 36 10.08 25.07 -6.25
CA ILE A 36 9.83 24.07 -7.30
C ILE A 36 10.55 22.75 -6.99
N ARG A 37 11.79 22.82 -6.50
CA ARG A 37 12.55 21.65 -6.06
C ARG A 37 11.85 20.96 -4.90
N ASP A 38 11.50 21.72 -3.86
CA ASP A 38 10.86 21.17 -2.65
C ASP A 38 9.51 20.49 -2.99
N LEU A 39 8.70 21.07 -3.89
CA LEU A 39 7.47 20.45 -4.38
C LEU A 39 7.72 19.19 -5.21
N SER A 40 8.79 19.18 -6.02
CA SER A 40 9.18 17.98 -6.78
C SER A 40 9.67 16.87 -5.85
N ASP A 41 10.42 17.21 -4.81
CA ASP A 41 10.94 16.28 -3.82
C ASP A 41 9.79 15.71 -2.98
N PHE A 42 8.86 16.56 -2.53
CA PHE A 42 7.63 16.14 -1.87
C PHE A 42 6.83 15.17 -2.76
N TYR A 43 6.62 15.50 -4.04
CA TYR A 43 5.93 14.61 -4.97
C TYR A 43 6.60 13.24 -5.11
N ASN A 44 7.93 13.22 -5.23
CA ASN A 44 8.71 12.00 -5.36
C ASN A 44 8.64 11.16 -4.07
N LEU A 45 8.77 11.81 -2.91
CA LEU A 45 8.67 11.17 -1.60
C LEU A 45 7.30 10.54 -1.38
N THR A 46 6.21 11.25 -1.71
CA THR A 46 4.85 10.69 -1.65
C THR A 46 4.69 9.51 -2.61
N LYS A 47 5.23 9.59 -3.82
CA LYS A 47 5.15 8.50 -4.79
C LYS A 47 5.93 7.27 -4.33
N GLU A 48 7.10 7.47 -3.74
CA GLU A 48 7.93 6.40 -3.19
C GLU A 48 7.27 5.75 -1.97
N SER A 49 6.72 6.55 -1.05
CA SER A 49 6.00 6.03 0.10
C SER A 49 4.76 5.23 -0.31
N GLU A 50 3.97 5.73 -1.26
CA GLU A 50 2.85 4.98 -1.85
C GLU A 50 3.28 3.64 -2.44
N SER A 51 4.44 3.58 -3.11
CA SER A 51 4.97 2.34 -3.69
C SER A 51 5.49 1.39 -2.62
N LYS A 52 6.16 1.91 -1.58
CA LYS A 52 6.71 1.11 -0.48
C LYS A 52 5.62 0.45 0.36
N TYR A 53 4.51 1.15 0.58
CA TYR A 53 3.42 0.69 1.44
C TYR A 53 2.24 0.09 0.66
N GLU A 54 2.32 -0.06 -0.66
CA GLU A 54 1.22 -0.61 -1.46
C GLU A 54 0.82 -2.03 -1.04
N LEU A 55 1.80 -2.87 -0.67
CA LEU A 55 1.55 -4.25 -0.25
C LEU A 55 0.83 -4.29 1.09
N ALA A 56 1.16 -3.39 2.03
CA ALA A 56 0.46 -3.28 3.30
C ALA A 56 -1.00 -2.84 3.08
N GLY A 57 -1.22 -1.84 2.21
CA GLY A 57 -2.56 -1.44 1.80
C GLY A 57 -3.34 -2.58 1.16
N LEU A 58 -2.70 -3.36 0.27
CA LEU A 58 -3.33 -4.50 -0.39
C LEU A 58 -3.71 -5.60 0.61
N ARG A 59 -2.84 -5.90 1.58
CA ARG A 59 -3.13 -6.88 2.65
C ARG A 59 -4.34 -6.47 3.47
N LEU A 60 -4.40 -5.21 3.90
CA LEU A 60 -5.56 -4.68 4.64
C LEU A 60 -6.86 -4.84 3.86
N VAL A 61 -6.85 -4.44 2.58
CA VAL A 61 -8.02 -4.56 1.71
C VAL A 61 -8.40 -6.03 1.46
N SER A 62 -7.42 -6.90 1.26
CA SER A 62 -7.68 -8.33 1.05
C SER A 62 -8.32 -8.95 2.29
N ALA A 63 -7.81 -8.65 3.49
CA ALA A 63 -8.41 -9.09 4.74
C ALA A 63 -9.86 -8.57 4.91
N PHE A 64 -10.11 -7.31 4.54
CA PHE A 64 -11.45 -6.74 4.54
C PHE A 64 -12.44 -7.53 3.67
N PHE A 65 -12.03 -8.01 2.49
CA PHE A 65 -12.90 -8.79 1.61
C PHE A 65 -12.97 -10.29 1.96
N GLN A 66 -12.02 -10.81 2.72
CA GLN A 66 -12.06 -12.17 3.26
C GLN A 66 -13.01 -12.30 4.44
N GLN A 67 -13.30 -11.20 5.14
CA GLN A 67 -14.23 -11.20 6.26
C GLN A 67 -15.67 -11.40 5.78
N ASP A 68 -16.36 -12.37 6.39
CA ASP A 68 -17.78 -12.58 6.14
C ASP A 68 -18.61 -11.47 6.80
N MET A 69 -19.44 -10.81 5.98
CA MET A 69 -20.19 -9.61 6.35
C MET A 69 -21.41 -9.48 5.45
N GLU A 70 -22.50 -8.94 6.00
CA GLU A 70 -23.67 -8.62 5.20
C GLU A 70 -23.38 -7.53 4.16
N ARG A 71 -24.11 -7.55 3.04
CA ARG A 71 -23.88 -6.64 1.91
C ARG A 71 -23.93 -5.16 2.31
N TRP A 72 -24.83 -4.77 3.21
CA TRP A 72 -24.95 -3.38 3.66
C TRP A 72 -23.78 -2.96 4.54
N GLN A 73 -23.31 -3.84 5.45
CA GLN A 73 -22.11 -3.60 6.28
C GLN A 73 -20.88 -3.43 5.40
N ARG A 74 -20.70 -4.35 4.45
CA ARG A 74 -19.59 -4.30 3.49
C ARG A 74 -19.58 -2.99 2.71
N ASN A 75 -20.74 -2.52 2.24
CA ASN A 75 -20.82 -1.25 1.51
C ASN A 75 -20.49 -0.03 2.37
N GLY A 76 -21.00 0.01 3.61
CA GLY A 76 -20.69 1.08 4.57
C GLY A 76 -19.20 1.14 4.93
N LEU A 77 -18.63 -0.01 5.29
CA LEU A 77 -17.21 -0.11 5.66
C LEU A 77 -16.29 0.09 4.45
N LYS A 78 -16.66 -0.36 3.24
CA LYS A 78 -15.89 -0.10 2.01
C LYS A 78 -15.77 1.40 1.73
N LYS A 79 -16.79 2.21 2.06
CA LYS A 79 -16.71 3.68 1.98
C LYS A 79 -15.69 4.22 2.99
N ARG A 80 -15.80 3.82 4.26
CA ARG A 80 -14.87 4.28 5.31
C ARG A 80 -13.43 3.83 5.06
N LEU A 81 -13.23 2.64 4.51
CA LEU A 81 -11.93 2.12 4.12
C LEU A 81 -11.27 3.00 3.04
N ARG A 82 -12.03 3.49 2.05
CA ARG A 82 -11.50 4.43 1.05
C ARG A 82 -11.09 5.75 1.68
N GLU A 83 -11.91 6.29 2.58
CA GLU A 83 -11.58 7.52 3.31
C GLU A 83 -10.32 7.34 4.14
N CYS A 84 -10.22 6.25 4.90
CA CYS A 84 -9.04 5.90 5.70
C CYS A 84 -7.77 5.76 4.85
N LEU A 85 -7.83 5.07 3.70
CA LEU A 85 -6.68 4.99 2.78
C LEU A 85 -6.29 6.36 2.22
N GLY A 86 -7.26 7.26 2.01
CA GLY A 86 -7.02 8.65 1.62
C GLY A 86 -6.35 9.47 2.73
N GLU A 87 -6.83 9.33 3.97
CA GLU A 87 -6.25 9.95 5.17
C GLU A 87 -4.80 9.49 5.40
N ILE A 88 -4.47 8.23 5.10
CA ILE A 88 -3.10 7.69 5.16
C ILE A 88 -2.18 8.30 4.07
N GLY A 89 -2.76 8.84 3.00
CA GLY A 89 -2.02 9.51 1.93
C GLY A 89 -2.00 8.78 0.59
N PHE A 90 -2.80 7.72 0.41
CA PHE A 90 -2.95 7.11 -0.92
C PHE A 90 -3.81 7.99 -1.84
N ARG A 91 -3.37 8.18 -3.08
CA ARG A 91 -4.14 8.88 -4.12
C ARG A 91 -5.41 8.11 -4.48
N PRO A 92 -6.52 8.80 -4.84
CA PRO A 92 -7.78 8.15 -5.22
C PRO A 92 -7.66 7.09 -6.32
N SER A 93 -6.77 7.32 -7.30
CA SER A 93 -6.48 6.36 -8.37
C SER A 93 -5.82 5.07 -7.85
N LYS A 94 -4.97 5.18 -6.83
CA LYS A 94 -4.28 4.05 -6.19
C LYS A 94 -5.23 3.30 -5.26
N ILE A 95 -6.06 4.03 -4.50
CA ILE A 95 -7.13 3.44 -3.67
C ILE A 95 -8.07 2.58 -4.52
N SER A 96 -8.50 3.09 -5.68
CA SER A 96 -9.36 2.32 -6.58
C SER A 96 -8.71 1.02 -7.06
N LYS A 97 -7.41 1.05 -7.33
CA LYS A 97 -6.62 -0.15 -7.67
C LYS A 97 -6.50 -1.11 -6.50
N LEU A 98 -6.18 -0.61 -5.30
CA LEU A 98 -6.10 -1.38 -4.06
C LEU A 98 -7.40 -2.12 -3.77
N ILE A 99 -8.52 -1.42 -3.80
CA ILE A 99 -9.85 -1.99 -3.57
C ILE A 99 -10.16 -3.10 -4.58
N THR A 100 -9.92 -2.86 -5.87
CA THR A 100 -10.23 -3.85 -6.92
C THR A 100 -9.30 -5.06 -6.85
N ALA A 101 -8.00 -4.84 -6.64
CA ALA A 101 -7.01 -5.90 -6.52
C ALA A 101 -7.20 -6.73 -5.26
N GLY A 102 -7.52 -6.10 -4.12
CA GLY A 102 -7.75 -6.81 -2.86
C GLY A 102 -9.06 -7.61 -2.87
N GLU A 103 -10.11 -7.12 -3.55
CA GLU A 103 -11.34 -7.88 -3.79
C GLU A 103 -11.05 -9.15 -4.62
N PHE A 104 -10.23 -9.03 -5.66
CA PHE A 104 -9.79 -10.16 -6.48
C PHE A 104 -8.90 -11.15 -5.71
N VAL A 105 -7.92 -10.67 -4.93
CA VAL A 105 -7.09 -11.54 -4.09
C VAL A 105 -7.93 -12.29 -3.08
N ALA A 106 -8.91 -11.62 -2.45
CA ALA A 106 -9.81 -12.28 -1.52
C ALA A 106 -10.67 -13.36 -2.19
N SER A 107 -11.25 -13.09 -3.36
CA SER A 107 -12.04 -14.10 -4.09
C SER A 107 -11.20 -15.32 -4.48
N GLU A 108 -9.99 -15.10 -5.00
CA GLU A 108 -9.07 -16.18 -5.38
C GLU A 108 -8.67 -17.08 -4.20
N MET A 109 -8.57 -16.50 -3.00
CA MET A 109 -8.20 -17.22 -1.78
C MET A 109 -9.41 -17.92 -1.14
N SER A 110 -10.61 -17.37 -1.28
CA SER A 110 -11.86 -17.94 -0.75
C SER A 110 -12.38 -19.12 -1.57
N ASP A 111 -12.28 -19.06 -2.91
CA ASP A 111 -12.71 -20.16 -3.80
C ASP A 111 -11.96 -21.48 -3.52
N ASN A 112 -10.75 -21.38 -2.96
CA ASN A 112 -9.97 -22.54 -2.53
C ASN A 112 -10.37 -23.08 -1.15
N LYS A 113 -10.98 -22.26 -0.27
CA LYS A 113 -11.50 -22.73 1.03
C LYS A 113 -12.77 -23.56 0.86
N SER A 114 -13.69 -23.14 0.00
CA SER A 114 -14.93 -23.90 -0.27
C SER A 114 -14.63 -25.30 -0.83
N ARG A 115 -13.54 -25.46 -1.59
CA ARG A 115 -13.06 -26.77 -2.07
C ARG A 115 -12.42 -27.67 -1.00
N ARG A 116 -12.15 -27.16 0.20
CA ARG A 116 -11.52 -27.94 1.29
C ARG A 116 -12.53 -28.51 2.30
N ASP A 117 -13.68 -27.86 2.49
CA ASP A 117 -14.68 -28.27 3.49
C ASP A 117 -15.84 -29.08 2.91
N ASP A 118 -16.05 -29.05 1.59
CA ASP A 118 -17.13 -29.82 0.96
C ASP A 118 -16.72 -31.30 0.81
N THR A 119 -16.85 -32.02 1.93
CA THR A 119 -16.81 -33.48 2.02
C THR A 119 -18.18 -34.10 1.73
N SER A 120 -19.07 -33.36 1.07
CA SER A 120 -20.36 -33.86 0.60
C SER A 120 -20.31 -34.14 -0.90
N THR A 121 -19.85 -35.34 -1.22
CA THR A 121 -20.41 -36.21 -2.28
C THR A 121 -20.84 -35.52 -3.58
N ASP A 122 -19.96 -35.52 -4.57
CA ASP A 122 -20.36 -36.01 -5.89
C ASP A 122 -19.28 -36.91 -6.47
N GLU A 123 -19.73 -38.09 -6.83
CA GLU A 123 -19.01 -39.37 -6.92
C GLU A 123 -18.35 -39.59 -8.29
N TRP A 124 -18.05 -38.50 -9.01
CA TRP A 124 -17.54 -38.57 -10.38
C TRP A 124 -16.38 -37.59 -10.57
N ASP A 125 -15.18 -38.18 -10.61
CA ASP A 125 -13.95 -37.65 -11.20
C ASP A 125 -13.26 -36.49 -10.46
N PHE A 126 -12.09 -36.77 -9.87
CA PHE A 126 -10.79 -36.34 -10.43
C PHE A 126 -9.65 -36.46 -9.40
N PHE A 127 -9.11 -37.68 -9.25
CA PHE A 127 -7.85 -38.04 -8.56
C PHE A 127 -7.67 -37.60 -7.09
N GLU A 128 -7.15 -38.53 -6.28
CA GLU A 128 -6.69 -38.31 -4.91
C GLU A 128 -5.55 -37.28 -4.88
N SER A 129 -5.84 -35.99 -5.05
CA SER A 129 -4.85 -34.97 -4.76
C SER A 129 -4.55 -35.04 -3.28
N THR A 130 -3.34 -35.49 -2.97
CA THR A 130 -2.83 -35.61 -1.61
C THR A 130 -2.94 -34.26 -0.90
N LYS A 131 -2.98 -34.30 0.44
CA LYS A 131 -2.95 -33.08 1.25
C LYS A 131 -1.78 -32.16 0.84
N GLU A 132 -0.66 -32.76 0.45
CA GLU A 132 0.54 -32.09 -0.05
C GLU A 132 0.31 -31.37 -1.39
N GLU A 133 -0.36 -32.00 -2.36
CA GLU A 133 -0.70 -31.36 -3.64
C GLU A 133 -1.63 -30.15 -3.46
N LYS A 134 -2.62 -30.27 -2.56
CA LYS A 134 -3.52 -29.15 -2.21
C LYS A 134 -2.78 -28.00 -1.52
N GLU A 135 -1.72 -28.30 -0.77
CA GLU A 135 -0.88 -27.30 -0.11
C GLU A 135 0.06 -26.62 -1.11
N GLN A 136 0.70 -27.39 -2.00
CA GLN A 136 1.53 -26.86 -3.08
C GLN A 136 0.73 -25.97 -4.04
N SER A 137 -0.50 -26.35 -4.38
CA SER A 137 -1.39 -25.51 -5.20
C SER A 137 -1.72 -24.18 -4.53
N TYR A 138 -1.92 -24.17 -3.21
CA TYR A 138 -2.18 -22.94 -2.46
C TYR A 138 -0.92 -22.05 -2.40
N LEU A 139 0.23 -22.63 -2.09
CA LEU A 139 1.51 -21.91 -2.05
C LEU A 139 1.84 -21.31 -3.43
N TRP A 140 1.60 -22.05 -4.51
CA TRP A 140 1.78 -21.54 -5.87
C TRP A 140 0.84 -20.36 -6.16
N GLN A 141 -0.43 -20.42 -5.75
CA GLN A 141 -1.37 -19.31 -5.96
C GLN A 141 -0.98 -18.08 -5.13
N VAL A 142 -0.53 -18.26 -3.89
CA VAL A 142 -0.02 -17.16 -3.06
C VAL A 142 1.21 -16.52 -3.70
N LYS A 143 2.13 -17.33 -4.22
CA LYS A 143 3.31 -16.86 -4.96
C LYS A 143 2.90 -16.09 -6.21
N TYR A 144 2.03 -16.68 -7.04
CA TYR A 144 1.48 -16.06 -8.25
C TYR A 144 0.88 -14.67 -7.97
N LEU A 145 0.06 -14.55 -6.93
CA LEU A 145 -0.58 -13.28 -6.57
C LEU A 145 0.44 -12.26 -6.03
N ARG A 146 1.43 -12.71 -5.24
CA ARG A 146 2.48 -11.85 -4.69
C ARG A 146 3.35 -11.24 -5.78
N ASP A 147 3.71 -12.02 -6.80
CA ASP A 147 4.69 -11.62 -7.83
C ASP A 147 4.16 -10.58 -8.82
N HIS A 148 2.85 -10.52 -9.06
CA HIS A 148 2.26 -9.58 -10.02
C HIS A 148 2.20 -8.12 -9.54
N GLY A 149 2.43 -7.88 -8.24
CA GLY A 149 2.31 -6.56 -7.62
C GLY A 149 0.91 -5.94 -7.76
N LEU A 150 0.72 -4.73 -7.23
CA LEU A 150 -0.61 -4.12 -7.20
C LEU A 150 -1.20 -3.87 -8.60
N THR A 151 -0.38 -3.36 -9.53
CA THR A 151 -0.87 -3.01 -10.87
C THR A 151 -1.19 -4.26 -11.69
N GLY A 152 -0.41 -5.33 -11.57
CA GLY A 152 -0.70 -6.58 -12.26
C GLY A 152 -2.00 -7.21 -11.76
N LEU A 153 -2.16 -7.30 -10.44
CA LEU A 153 -3.39 -7.78 -9.81
C LEU A 153 -4.62 -6.96 -10.21
N TYR A 154 -4.48 -5.63 -10.30
CA TYR A 154 -5.55 -4.77 -10.78
C TYR A 154 -5.98 -5.10 -12.22
N GLN A 155 -5.03 -5.44 -13.11
CA GLN A 155 -5.37 -5.84 -14.48
C GLN A 155 -6.03 -7.22 -14.52
N LEU A 156 -5.49 -8.18 -13.75
CA LEU A 156 -6.06 -9.53 -13.64
C LEU A 156 -7.51 -9.50 -13.14
N ALA A 157 -7.79 -8.69 -12.11
CA ALA A 157 -9.15 -8.49 -11.57
C ALA A 157 -10.18 -7.99 -12.60
N ARG A 158 -9.72 -7.49 -13.75
CA ARG A 158 -10.57 -6.99 -14.83
C ARG A 158 -10.60 -7.90 -16.05
N MET A 159 -10.09 -9.12 -15.92
CA MET A 159 -10.16 -10.16 -16.95
C MET A 159 -11.34 -11.11 -16.71
N ASP A 160 -11.81 -11.74 -17.78
CA ASP A 160 -12.67 -12.91 -17.65
C ASP A 160 -11.85 -14.15 -17.22
N TRP A 161 -12.54 -15.25 -16.92
CA TRP A 161 -11.91 -16.51 -16.54
C TRP A 161 -10.89 -17.02 -17.57
N LYS A 162 -11.16 -16.87 -18.88
CA LYS A 162 -10.25 -17.32 -19.94
C LYS A 162 -8.94 -16.53 -19.92
N GLY A 163 -9.03 -15.23 -19.71
CA GLY A 163 -7.86 -14.36 -19.54
C GLY A 163 -7.04 -14.72 -18.30
N LEU A 164 -7.71 -15.03 -17.18
CA LEU A 164 -7.03 -15.49 -15.97
C LEU A 164 -6.30 -16.83 -16.18
N VAL A 165 -6.93 -17.80 -16.84
CA VAL A 165 -6.31 -19.09 -17.18
C VAL A 165 -5.10 -18.89 -18.09
N GLU A 166 -5.20 -18.05 -19.13
CA GLU A 166 -4.08 -17.74 -20.02
C GLU A 166 -2.93 -17.05 -19.25
N ALA A 167 -3.25 -16.12 -18.35
CA ALA A 167 -2.25 -15.45 -17.51
C ALA A 167 -1.51 -16.44 -16.60
N ARG A 168 -2.23 -17.37 -15.98
CA ARG A 168 -1.66 -18.44 -15.13
C ARG A 168 -0.80 -19.41 -15.95
N HIS A 169 -1.25 -19.78 -17.14
CA HIS A 169 -0.49 -20.67 -18.02
C HIS A 169 0.85 -20.04 -18.42
N LYS A 170 0.83 -18.79 -18.90
CA LYS A 170 2.05 -18.06 -19.25
C LYS A 170 3.00 -17.86 -18.08
N TYR A 171 2.47 -17.61 -16.89
CA TYR A 171 3.30 -17.53 -15.69
C TYR A 171 4.05 -18.84 -15.42
N LYS A 172 3.39 -19.99 -15.58
CA LYS A 172 4.04 -21.31 -15.46
C LYS A 172 5.07 -21.56 -16.58
N GLU A 173 4.70 -21.28 -17.84
CA GLU A 173 5.59 -21.47 -18.99
C GLU A 173 6.86 -20.61 -18.91
N ASN A 174 6.73 -19.39 -18.37
CA ASN A 174 7.85 -18.47 -18.21
C ASN A 174 8.69 -18.73 -16.94
N GLY A 175 8.47 -19.84 -16.23
CA GLY A 175 9.25 -20.19 -15.04
C GLY A 175 8.94 -19.30 -13.83
N ASP A 176 7.65 -19.08 -13.55
CA ASP A 176 7.15 -18.24 -12.46
C ASP A 176 7.53 -16.76 -12.57
N ILE A 177 7.74 -16.26 -13.79
CA ILE A 177 7.97 -14.84 -14.06
C ILE A 177 6.62 -14.16 -14.33
N PRO A 178 6.24 -13.12 -13.55
CA PRO A 178 4.99 -12.39 -13.76
C PRO A 178 4.97 -11.70 -15.11
N LEU A 179 3.81 -11.72 -15.77
CA LEU A 179 3.59 -10.98 -17.01
C LEU A 179 3.77 -9.48 -16.73
N THR A 180 4.39 -8.79 -17.68
CA THR A 180 4.54 -7.34 -17.59
C THR A 180 3.17 -6.66 -17.63
N THR A 181 3.06 -5.46 -17.06
CA THR A 181 1.80 -4.68 -17.06
C THR A 181 1.26 -4.47 -18.47
N ARG A 182 2.13 -4.30 -19.47
CA ARG A 182 1.74 -4.15 -20.88
C ARG A 182 1.18 -5.44 -21.47
N GLU A 183 1.71 -6.60 -21.10
CA GLU A 183 1.20 -7.90 -21.55
C GLU A 183 -0.16 -8.19 -20.92
N LEU A 184 -0.31 -7.91 -19.62
CA LEU A 184 -1.60 -8.00 -18.94
C LEU A 184 -2.64 -7.06 -19.55
N GLU A 185 -2.29 -5.83 -19.89
CA GLU A 185 -3.20 -4.92 -20.59
C GLU A 185 -3.61 -5.44 -21.98
N LYS A 186 -2.69 -6.05 -22.74
CA LYS A 186 -3.02 -6.70 -24.01
C LYS A 186 -3.96 -7.88 -23.81
N LEU A 187 -3.71 -8.69 -22.78
CA LEU A 187 -4.51 -9.84 -22.42
C LEU A 187 -5.93 -9.43 -21.98
N GLN A 188 -6.03 -8.42 -21.12
CA GLN A 188 -7.28 -7.83 -20.66
C GLN A 188 -8.14 -7.31 -21.83
N LYS A 189 -7.51 -6.68 -22.83
CA LYS A 189 -8.23 -6.21 -24.03
C LYS A 189 -8.87 -7.37 -24.82
N ARG A 190 -8.19 -8.52 -24.87
CA ARG A 190 -8.71 -9.74 -25.51
C ARG A 190 -9.81 -10.39 -24.66
N HIS A 191 -9.64 -10.41 -23.34
CA HIS A 191 -10.46 -11.13 -22.37
C HIS A 191 -10.99 -10.21 -21.25
N PRO A 192 -11.88 -9.23 -21.54
CA PRO A 192 -12.37 -8.30 -20.52
C PRO A 192 -13.44 -8.94 -19.62
N ALA A 193 -13.39 -8.68 -18.31
CA ALA A 193 -14.37 -9.18 -17.34
C ALA A 193 -15.83 -8.79 -17.68
N LYS A 194 -16.01 -7.61 -18.25
CA LYS A 194 -17.30 -7.15 -18.77
C LYS A 194 -17.16 -6.88 -20.26
N THR A 195 -17.86 -7.66 -21.08
CA THR A 195 -17.83 -7.52 -22.55
C THR A 195 -18.24 -6.11 -23.02
N LYS A 196 -19.11 -5.44 -22.25
CA LYS A 196 -19.57 -4.05 -22.49
C LYS A 196 -18.66 -2.95 -21.92
N GLU A 197 -17.60 -3.27 -21.16
CA GLU A 197 -16.56 -2.29 -20.78
C GLU A 197 -15.62 -1.96 -21.95
N ARG A 198 -15.78 -2.63 -23.11
CA ARG A 198 -15.08 -2.24 -24.33
C ARG A 198 -15.49 -0.82 -24.73
N ARG A 199 -14.52 0.07 -24.55
CA ARG A 199 -14.45 1.48 -24.96
C ARG A 199 -14.99 2.42 -23.90
N GLY A 200 -14.12 3.36 -23.51
CA GLY A 200 -14.53 4.57 -22.85
C GLY A 200 -15.79 5.09 -23.53
N ARG A 201 -16.82 5.36 -22.73
CA ARG A 201 -17.80 6.33 -23.18
C ARG A 201 -16.97 7.53 -23.65
N PRO A 202 -17.09 7.99 -24.90
CA PRO A 202 -16.62 9.33 -25.21
C PRO A 202 -17.25 10.22 -24.14
N ALA A 203 -16.48 11.18 -23.61
CA ALA A 203 -16.93 12.13 -22.61
C ALA A 203 -18.14 12.91 -23.16
N ARG A 204 -19.33 12.29 -23.12
CA ARG A 204 -20.60 12.94 -23.39
C ARG A 204 -20.99 13.54 -22.06
N PHE A 205 -20.66 14.83 -21.92
CA PHE A 205 -21.38 15.77 -21.06
C PHE A 205 -21.42 15.41 -19.57
N CYS A 206 -20.35 15.74 -18.84
CA CYS A 206 -20.51 16.22 -17.46
C CYS A 206 -20.71 17.74 -17.50
N ARG A 207 -21.88 18.16 -17.99
CA ARG A 207 -22.38 19.54 -17.84
C ARG A 207 -23.51 19.53 -16.83
N SER A 208 -23.24 19.11 -15.59
CA SER A 208 -24.23 19.05 -14.51
C SER A 208 -23.59 18.94 -13.11
N GLN A 209 -22.62 19.78 -12.77
CA GLN A 209 -22.32 20.11 -11.36
C GLN A 209 -21.83 21.57 -11.26
N GLU A 210 -22.63 22.50 -11.79
CA GLU A 210 -22.61 23.91 -11.42
C GLU A 210 -24.00 24.20 -10.86
N LYS A 211 -24.17 23.94 -9.55
CA LYS A 211 -25.23 24.44 -8.65
C LYS A 211 -25.23 23.63 -7.36
N GLN A 212 -24.12 23.70 -6.60
CA GLN A 212 -24.20 23.44 -5.16
C GLN A 212 -23.11 24.13 -4.31
N ASP A 213 -22.36 25.09 -4.86
CA ASP A 213 -21.38 25.90 -4.11
C ASP A 213 -21.84 27.36 -3.92
N GLN A 214 -23.10 27.54 -3.51
CA GLN A 214 -23.59 28.81 -2.98
C GLN A 214 -24.53 28.56 -1.79
N LYS A 215 -24.01 27.96 -0.70
CA LYS A 215 -24.68 28.07 0.62
C LYS A 215 -23.84 27.68 1.85
N VAL A 216 -22.50 27.64 1.77
CA VAL A 216 -21.64 27.35 2.94
C VAL A 216 -20.49 28.36 3.09
N SER A 217 -20.74 29.64 2.79
CA SER A 217 -19.75 30.72 3.00
C SER A 217 -20.28 31.86 3.90
N THR A 218 -21.12 31.51 4.87
CA THR A 218 -21.51 32.43 5.94
C THR A 218 -21.67 31.61 7.22
N GLN A 219 -20.56 31.31 7.90
CA GLN A 219 -20.48 31.01 9.35
C GLN A 219 -19.05 30.61 9.77
N LEU A 220 -18.06 31.44 9.45
CA LEU A 220 -16.71 31.29 10.02
C LEU A 220 -16.09 32.65 10.34
N ASP A 221 -16.92 33.53 10.90
CA ASP A 221 -16.52 34.74 11.62
C ASP A 221 -17.18 34.68 13.01
N GLN A 222 -16.62 33.86 13.91
CA GLN A 222 -16.80 33.94 15.37
C GLN A 222 -16.09 32.77 16.06
N VAL A 223 -14.76 32.81 16.19
CA VAL A 223 -14.05 32.40 17.42
C VAL A 223 -12.74 33.18 17.45
N ARG A 224 -12.77 34.34 18.10
CA ARG A 224 -11.59 35.13 18.46
C ARG A 224 -11.44 35.04 19.97
N GLY A 225 -10.32 34.51 20.44
CA GLY A 225 -9.92 34.66 21.84
C GLY A 225 -9.24 33.44 22.42
N LEU A 226 -7.93 33.29 22.17
CA LEU A 226 -6.99 32.75 23.16
C LEU A 226 -5.66 33.48 23.04
N THR A 227 -5.14 33.82 24.21
CA THR A 227 -3.98 34.66 24.52
C THR A 227 -2.63 34.03 24.15
N PRO A 228 -1.57 34.84 24.02
CA PRO A 228 -0.22 34.36 23.71
C PRO A 228 0.40 33.67 24.93
N ILE A 229 1.05 32.53 24.73
CA ILE A 229 1.91 31.88 25.73
C ILE A 229 3.37 32.18 25.32
N GLU A 230 4.12 32.72 26.27
CA GLU A 230 5.55 33.03 26.18
C GLU A 230 6.41 31.76 26.01
N PRO A 231 7.59 31.87 25.38
CA PRO A 231 8.55 30.77 25.29
C PRO A 231 9.45 30.74 26.53
N THR A 232 9.44 29.62 27.27
CA THR A 232 10.48 29.30 28.25
C THR A 232 11.38 28.18 27.74
N ASP A 233 12.63 28.59 27.53
CA ASP A 233 13.93 27.95 27.65
C ASP A 233 14.12 26.45 28.02
N GLU A 234 15.23 25.97 27.46
CA GLU A 234 16.18 24.95 27.96
C GLU A 234 15.76 23.45 27.93
N VAL A 235 16.29 22.73 26.94
CA VAL A 235 16.41 21.25 26.97
C VAL A 235 17.88 20.87 27.21
N ASN A 236 18.11 20.40 28.43
CA ASN A 236 19.35 19.84 28.96
C ASN A 236 19.50 18.34 28.54
N PRO A 237 20.64 17.88 28.01
CA PRO A 237 20.82 16.48 27.64
C PRO A 237 21.30 15.65 28.84
N GLN A 238 20.38 15.02 29.58
CA GLN A 238 20.75 13.99 30.56
C GLN A 238 20.83 12.61 29.90
N GLN A 239 22.02 12.02 29.97
CA GLN A 239 22.32 10.62 29.64
C GLN A 239 21.37 9.68 30.42
N ILE A 240 20.69 8.80 29.69
CA ILE A 240 19.88 7.74 30.26
C ILE A 240 20.82 6.70 30.90
N GLN A 241 20.97 6.74 32.23
CA GLN A 241 21.52 5.62 32.99
C GLN A 241 20.43 4.56 33.18
N LEU A 242 20.57 3.42 32.51
CA LEU A 242 19.75 2.23 32.77
C LEU A 242 20.34 1.49 33.98
N GLN A 243 19.60 1.42 35.08
CA GLN A 243 19.93 0.55 36.20
C GLN A 243 19.46 -0.89 35.89
N PRO A 244 20.32 -1.92 36.00
CA PRO A 244 19.90 -3.30 35.85
C PRO A 244 19.23 -3.79 37.15
N THR A 245 17.92 -3.99 37.12
CA THR A 245 17.20 -4.63 38.23
C THR A 245 17.38 -6.14 38.14
N LEU A 246 18.51 -6.64 38.63
CA LEU A 246 18.76 -8.08 38.80
C LEU A 246 18.07 -8.56 40.08
N ALA A 247 16.77 -8.87 39.98
CA ALA A 247 16.04 -9.55 41.04
C ALA A 247 15.09 -10.61 40.43
N SER A 248 15.63 -11.81 40.18
CA SER A 248 15.01 -13.14 40.31
C SER A 248 13.57 -13.39 39.83
N GLY A 249 13.01 -12.57 38.94
CA GLY A 249 11.84 -12.90 38.14
C GLY A 249 12.27 -13.39 36.77
N GLU A 250 11.66 -14.44 36.25
CA GLU A 250 11.83 -14.85 34.84
C GLU A 250 11.49 -13.64 33.95
N ILE A 251 12.51 -12.97 33.43
CA ILE A 251 12.32 -11.82 32.54
C ILE A 251 11.60 -12.36 31.31
N SER A 252 10.40 -11.85 31.06
CA SER A 252 9.61 -12.31 29.92
C SER A 252 10.34 -12.00 28.62
N ASN A 253 10.14 -12.83 27.59
CA ASN A 253 10.72 -12.57 26.26
C ASN A 253 10.35 -11.18 25.71
N ALA A 254 9.17 -10.67 26.07
CA ALA A 254 8.73 -9.33 25.69
C ALA A 254 9.59 -8.23 26.34
N GLU A 255 9.90 -8.38 27.63
CA GLU A 255 10.72 -7.43 28.39
C GLU A 255 12.19 -7.44 27.94
N LEU A 256 12.73 -8.61 27.58
CA LEU A 256 14.06 -8.71 26.95
C LEU A 256 14.12 -7.98 25.60
N VAL A 257 13.09 -8.12 24.77
CA VAL A 257 13.01 -7.43 23.47
C VAL A 257 12.89 -5.92 23.65
N GLU A 258 12.17 -5.45 24.68
CA GLU A 258 12.06 -4.02 24.99
C GLU A 258 13.39 -3.44 25.47
N GLN A 259 14.10 -4.13 26.38
CA GLN A 259 15.43 -3.73 26.83
C GLN A 259 16.44 -3.69 25.67
N PHE A 260 16.42 -4.70 24.80
CA PHE A 260 17.27 -4.74 23.61
C PHE A 260 16.96 -3.58 22.65
N THR A 261 15.68 -3.25 22.46
CA THR A 261 15.26 -2.11 21.64
C THR A 261 15.75 -0.78 22.21
N GLY A 262 15.73 -0.63 23.55
CA GLY A 262 16.27 0.53 24.23
C GLY A 262 17.79 0.68 24.01
N LEU A 263 18.54 -0.42 24.18
CA LEU A 263 19.98 -0.43 23.94
C LEU A 263 20.32 -0.13 22.48
N ALA A 264 19.61 -0.74 21.52
CA ALA A 264 19.82 -0.49 20.10
C ALA A 264 19.60 0.97 19.70
N LYS A 265 18.69 1.69 20.37
CA LYS A 265 18.48 3.13 20.15
C LYS A 265 19.54 4.01 20.80
N ALA A 266 20.16 3.55 21.88
CA ALA A 266 21.22 4.28 22.59
C ALA A 266 22.59 4.16 21.90
N ILE A 267 22.76 3.18 21.00
CA ILE A 267 23.99 2.99 20.22
C ILE A 267 24.13 4.10 19.17
N ASP A 268 25.28 4.76 19.16
CA ASP A 268 25.66 5.67 18.07
C ASP A 268 26.13 4.87 16.84
N TRP A 269 25.16 4.54 15.98
CA TRP A 269 25.40 3.82 14.73
C TRP A 269 26.30 4.59 13.75
N SER A 270 26.43 5.91 13.90
CA SER A 270 27.29 6.73 13.05
C SER A 270 28.76 6.51 13.38
N ALA A 271 29.09 6.38 14.66
CA ALA A 271 30.43 6.03 15.14
C ALA A 271 30.82 4.59 14.72
N ILE A 272 29.90 3.63 14.85
CA ILE A 272 30.14 2.23 14.41
C ILE A 272 30.41 2.14 12.90
N ARG A 273 29.77 2.99 12.09
CA ARG A 273 29.98 2.99 10.64
C ARG A 273 31.38 3.47 10.24
N ALA A 274 32.00 4.31 11.05
CA ALA A 274 33.34 4.84 10.82
C ALA A 274 34.45 3.85 11.26
N ASP A 275 34.15 2.93 12.17
CA ASP A 275 35.07 1.91 12.67
C ASP A 275 34.96 0.60 11.86
N THR A 276 36.04 0.25 11.16
CA THR A 276 36.13 -0.94 10.32
C THR A 276 36.05 -2.26 11.10
N GLU A 277 36.56 -2.29 12.34
CA GLU A 277 36.58 -3.50 13.16
C GLU A 277 35.21 -3.74 13.79
N ALA A 278 34.58 -2.67 14.31
CA ALA A 278 33.21 -2.72 14.79
C ALA A 278 32.22 -3.16 13.70
N ARG A 279 32.41 -2.66 12.47
CA ARG A 279 31.60 -3.07 11.30
C ARG A 279 31.81 -4.54 10.93
N ARG A 280 33.03 -5.06 11.04
CA ARG A 280 33.31 -6.48 10.78
C ARG A 280 32.59 -7.37 11.81
N LEU A 281 32.65 -7.00 13.09
CA LEU A 281 31.95 -7.72 14.15
C LEU A 281 30.43 -7.67 13.98
N LEU A 282 29.88 -6.50 13.60
CA LEU A 282 28.45 -6.35 13.33
C LEU A 282 28.00 -7.22 12.15
N ASN A 283 28.79 -7.29 11.08
CA ASN A 283 28.47 -8.14 9.94
C ASN A 283 28.52 -9.63 10.32
N SER A 284 29.41 -10.02 11.25
CA SER A 284 29.45 -11.41 11.73
C SER A 284 28.26 -11.81 12.60
N THR A 285 27.54 -10.84 13.15
CA THR A 285 26.33 -11.06 13.98
C THR A 285 25.03 -10.74 13.23
N GLU A 286 25.11 -10.34 11.96
CA GLU A 286 23.96 -9.94 11.15
C GLU A 286 22.90 -11.04 11.05
N GLU A 287 23.32 -12.29 10.84
CA GLU A 287 22.39 -13.43 10.75
C GLU A 287 21.65 -13.65 12.06
N THR A 288 22.35 -13.56 13.20
CA THR A 288 21.75 -13.67 14.53
C THR A 288 20.75 -12.53 14.78
N LEU A 289 21.09 -11.30 14.38
CA LEU A 289 20.21 -10.15 14.53
C LEU A 289 18.97 -10.24 13.63
N ARG A 290 19.10 -10.77 12.41
CA ARG A 290 17.96 -11.06 11.54
C ARG A 290 17.04 -12.10 12.17
N LEU A 291 17.60 -13.18 12.72
CA LEU A 291 16.82 -14.23 13.35
C LEU A 291 16.07 -13.73 14.61
N ILE A 292 16.70 -12.87 15.41
CA ILE A 292 16.04 -12.19 16.53
C ILE A 292 14.93 -11.25 16.03
N ALA A 293 15.16 -10.51 14.95
CA ALA A 293 14.15 -9.62 14.37
C ALA A 293 12.93 -10.39 13.83
N ASP A 294 13.15 -11.55 13.22
CA ASP A 294 12.09 -12.44 12.74
C ASP A 294 11.28 -13.03 13.91
N LEU A 295 11.95 -13.52 14.96
CA LEU A 295 11.30 -14.02 16.18
C LEU A 295 10.51 -12.92 16.91
N ALA A 296 11.05 -11.69 16.97
CA ALA A 296 10.36 -10.54 17.54
C ALA A 296 9.18 -10.06 16.67
N HIS A 297 9.21 -10.35 15.36
CA HIS A 297 8.09 -10.07 14.48
C HIS A 297 6.97 -11.09 14.68
N GLU A 298 7.31 -12.38 14.81
CA GLU A 298 6.35 -13.47 15.06
C GLU A 298 5.66 -13.34 16.42
N SER A 299 6.38 -12.95 17.48
CA SER A 299 5.82 -12.80 18.83
C SER A 299 4.77 -11.68 18.95
N ARG A 300 4.76 -10.71 18.03
CA ARG A 300 3.71 -9.68 17.95
C ARG A 300 2.37 -10.20 17.45
N TYR A 301 2.35 -11.41 16.87
CA TYR A 301 1.14 -12.01 16.28
C TYR A 301 0.67 -13.27 16.99
N THR A 302 1.42 -13.78 17.96
CA THR A 302 0.94 -14.85 18.84
C THR A 302 0.05 -14.25 19.95
N PRO A 303 -1.25 -14.60 20.02
CA PRO A 303 -2.07 -14.19 21.15
C PRO A 303 -1.53 -14.82 22.43
N VAL A 304 -1.37 -14.01 23.47
CA VAL A 304 -1.12 -14.48 24.83
C VAL A 304 -2.35 -15.28 25.26
N ILE A 305 -2.19 -16.60 25.40
CA ILE A 305 -3.18 -17.50 26.02
C ILE A 305 -3.07 -17.35 27.54
#